data_AF-A0A534S6V4-F1
#
_entry.id   AF-A0A534S6V4-F1
#
_cell.length_a   1.000
_cell.length_b   1.000
_cell.length_c   1.000
_cell.angle_alpha   90.00
_cell.angle_beta   90.00
_cell.angle_gamma   90.00
#
_symmetry.space_group_name_H-M   'P 1'
#
loop_
_entity.id
_entity.type
_entity.pdbx_description
1 polymer ?
#
loop_
_entity_poly.entity_id
_entity_poly.type
_entity_poly.pdbx_seq_one_letter_code
_entity_poly.pdbx_strand_id
1 'polypeptide(L)'
;MKRYLWVASFALVAFGIFAASAIADDERGTLVRFKGGIGVHPVSNVTVAGSPPVVTVAVNIVRGVNPAGQIWVIDNLDAKVKTNGDIKVKGQGLILAGGNNAGRAAGQSVFATLICEAAAPFTQRSTNPAGVPLADNGDFEIDDVIDLITSPLPAGGCASPMLLIRNAMGQTWCQPRSHASWQPSPAGALLRLESIKFNGVAAQDRALIVL
;
A
#
# COMPACT_ATOMS: atom_id res chain seq x y z
N MET A 1 -28.82 -74.79 7.88
CA MET A 1 -27.52 -74.17 7.54
C MET A 1 -27.61 -73.77 6.08
N LYS A 2 -27.43 -72.54 5.58
CA LYS A 2 -26.80 -71.33 6.09
C LYS A 2 -27.46 -70.17 5.29
N ARG A 3 -28.20 -69.30 5.99
CA ARG A 3 -28.51 -67.94 5.51
C ARG A 3 -27.21 -67.12 5.57
N TYR A 4 -27.22 -65.83 5.21
CA TYR A 4 -26.06 -64.92 5.19
C TYR A 4 -25.17 -65.05 3.96
N LEU A 5 -25.60 -64.43 2.85
CA LEU A 5 -24.73 -63.84 1.83
C LEU A 5 -25.57 -62.81 1.05
N TRP A 6 -26.12 -61.86 1.79
CA TRP A 6 -26.69 -60.62 1.27
C TRP A 6 -25.95 -59.49 1.98
N VAL A 7 -25.69 -58.40 1.27
CA VAL A 7 -25.22 -57.11 1.81
C VAL A 7 -23.73 -57.02 2.19
N ALA A 8 -22.83 -56.93 1.21
CA ALA A 8 -21.46 -56.46 1.48
C ALA A 8 -20.82 -55.66 0.32
N SER A 9 -21.61 -55.01 -0.55
CA SER A 9 -21.05 -54.22 -1.66
C SER A 9 -21.60 -52.81 -1.83
N PHE A 10 -22.32 -52.25 -0.85
CA PHE A 10 -22.92 -50.91 -0.96
C PHE A 10 -22.49 -49.90 0.12
N ALA A 11 -21.45 -50.22 0.92
CA ALA A 11 -21.08 -49.40 2.08
C ALA A 11 -19.72 -48.68 1.95
N LEU A 12 -19.21 -48.44 0.74
CA LEU A 12 -17.89 -47.81 0.54
C LEU A 12 -17.85 -46.69 -0.51
N VAL A 13 -19.00 -46.06 -0.83
CA VAL A 13 -19.07 -44.88 -1.73
C VAL A 13 -19.78 -43.68 -1.09
N ALA A 14 -20.36 -43.82 0.11
CA ALA A 14 -21.20 -42.78 0.72
C ALA A 14 -20.52 -41.86 1.76
N PHE A 15 -19.20 -41.90 1.93
CA PHE A 15 -18.49 -41.17 3.01
C PHE A 15 -17.43 -40.16 2.53
N GLY A 16 -17.55 -39.66 1.30
CA GLY A 16 -16.52 -38.80 0.67
C GLY A 16 -16.96 -37.41 0.23
N ILE A 17 -18.13 -36.89 0.61
CA ILE A 17 -18.67 -35.61 0.08
C ILE A 17 -19.05 -34.61 1.19
N PHE A 18 -18.27 -34.52 2.27
CA PHE A 18 -18.53 -33.55 3.35
C PHE A 18 -17.29 -32.81 3.86
N ALA A 19 -16.34 -32.45 2.99
CA ALA A 19 -15.18 -31.65 3.42
C ALA A 19 -14.61 -30.69 2.35
N ALA A 20 -15.45 -29.99 1.58
CA ALA A 20 -14.96 -29.01 0.60
C ALA A 20 -15.77 -27.71 0.49
N SER A 21 -16.62 -27.37 1.45
CA SER A 21 -17.46 -26.16 1.42
C SER A 21 -17.09 -25.15 2.51
N ALA A 22 -15.80 -24.80 2.60
CA ALA A 22 -15.34 -23.68 3.43
C ALA A 22 -14.27 -22.76 2.79
N ILE A 23 -13.83 -23.02 1.55
CA ILE A 23 -12.76 -22.24 0.88
C ILE A 23 -13.22 -21.68 -0.47
N ALA A 24 -14.47 -21.22 -0.58
CA ALA A 24 -14.98 -20.60 -1.80
C ALA A 24 -15.65 -19.23 -1.59
N ASP A 25 -15.94 -18.84 -0.35
CA ASP A 25 -16.68 -17.59 -0.09
C ASP A 25 -15.76 -16.36 -0.06
N ASP A 26 -14.46 -16.55 0.13
CA ASP A 26 -13.51 -15.45 0.24
C ASP A 26 -13.08 -14.87 -1.13
N GLU A 27 -13.35 -15.57 -2.23
CA GLU A 27 -13.01 -15.15 -3.61
C GLU A 27 -14.14 -14.33 -4.26
N ARG A 28 -15.43 -14.66 -4.03
CA ARG A 28 -16.57 -14.02 -4.71
C ARG A 28 -16.83 -12.55 -4.31
N GLY A 29 -16.21 -12.08 -3.23
CA GLY A 29 -16.35 -10.69 -2.74
C GLY A 29 -15.07 -9.87 -2.79
N THR A 30 -13.98 -10.39 -3.37
CA THR A 30 -12.71 -9.67 -3.45
C THR A 30 -12.74 -8.67 -4.60
N LEU A 31 -12.53 -7.39 -4.30
CA LEU A 31 -12.37 -6.34 -5.31
C LEU A 31 -10.95 -6.37 -5.87
N VAL A 32 -9.96 -6.24 -5.00
CA VAL A 32 -8.52 -6.22 -5.35
C VAL A 32 -7.66 -6.76 -4.22
N ARG A 33 -6.50 -7.30 -4.59
CA ARG A 33 -5.44 -7.72 -3.66
C ARG A 33 -4.15 -7.03 -4.04
N PHE A 34 -3.38 -6.64 -3.03
CA PHE A 34 -2.06 -6.06 -3.20
C PHE A 34 -1.03 -6.88 -2.44
N LYS A 35 0.07 -7.23 -3.11
CA LYS A 35 1.19 -7.97 -2.53
C LYS A 35 2.49 -7.20 -2.70
N GLY A 36 3.13 -6.89 -1.59
CA GLY A 36 4.28 -6.02 -1.52
C GLY A 36 3.88 -4.54 -1.46
N GLY A 37 4.75 -3.77 -0.81
CA GLY A 37 4.65 -2.33 -0.71
C GLY A 37 5.89 -1.66 -1.31
N ILE A 38 5.73 -0.43 -1.77
CA ILE A 38 6.83 0.40 -2.26
C ILE A 38 6.92 1.61 -1.35
N GLY A 39 8.06 1.81 -0.67
CA GLY A 39 8.29 2.97 0.17
C GLY A 39 8.27 4.30 -0.60
N VAL A 40 7.98 5.40 0.08
CA VAL A 40 7.89 6.72 -0.54
C VAL A 40 9.24 7.43 -0.54
N HIS A 41 9.60 8.02 -1.69
CA HIS A 41 10.56 9.11 -1.76
C HIS A 41 9.81 10.41 -2.11
N PRO A 42 9.91 11.47 -1.29
CA PRO A 42 9.17 12.71 -1.52
C PRO A 42 9.52 13.48 -2.81
N VAL A 43 10.64 13.15 -3.44
CA VAL A 43 11.24 13.93 -4.53
C VAL A 43 11.26 13.04 -5.77
N SER A 44 10.65 13.52 -6.85
CA SER A 44 10.62 12.83 -8.14
C SER A 44 11.74 13.27 -9.07
N ASN A 45 12.23 14.52 -8.93
CA ASN A 45 13.34 15.05 -9.72
C ASN A 45 14.01 16.23 -9.00
N VAL A 46 15.29 16.44 -9.27
CA VAL A 46 16.05 17.62 -8.85
C VAL A 46 16.74 18.21 -10.08
N THR A 47 16.53 19.50 -10.32
CA THR A 47 17.22 20.24 -11.39
C THR A 47 18.03 21.38 -10.80
N VAL A 48 19.24 21.58 -11.34
CA VAL A 48 20.10 22.70 -10.99
C VAL A 48 20.36 23.51 -12.25
N ALA A 49 19.98 24.79 -12.26
CA ALA A 49 20.12 25.65 -13.42
C ALA A 49 20.44 27.10 -13.02
N GLY A 50 21.03 27.87 -13.96
CA GLY A 50 21.33 29.29 -13.79
C GLY A 50 22.69 29.61 -13.17
N SER A 51 23.03 30.91 -13.16
CA SER A 51 24.17 31.50 -12.43
C SER A 51 23.67 32.77 -11.72
N PRO A 52 23.58 32.78 -10.38
CA PRO A 52 23.95 31.70 -9.45
C PRO A 52 23.02 30.47 -9.58
N PRO A 53 23.49 29.27 -9.18
CA PRO A 53 22.73 28.03 -9.31
C PRO A 53 21.45 28.06 -8.46
N VAL A 54 20.33 27.78 -9.10
CA VAL A 54 19.02 27.59 -8.47
C VAL A 54 18.68 26.11 -8.47
N VAL A 55 18.36 25.57 -7.29
CA VAL A 55 17.90 24.19 -7.12
C VAL A 55 16.39 24.17 -7.15
N THR A 56 15.81 23.39 -8.06
CA THR A 56 14.36 23.13 -8.12
C THR A 56 14.10 21.66 -7.84
N VAL A 57 13.13 21.40 -6.97
CA VAL A 57 12.76 20.05 -6.53
C VAL A 57 11.34 19.78 -6.99
N ALA A 58 11.15 18.71 -7.77
CA ALA A 58 9.84 18.21 -8.14
C ALA A 58 9.34 17.23 -7.08
N VAL A 59 8.08 17.39 -6.66
CA VAL A 59 7.45 16.54 -5.64
C VAL A 59 6.95 15.26 -6.29
N ASN A 60 7.06 14.14 -5.56
CA ASN A 60 6.53 12.85 -6.01
C ASN A 60 5.03 12.73 -5.71
N ILE A 61 4.20 13.43 -6.50
CA ILE A 61 2.75 13.40 -6.36
C ILE A 61 2.21 12.15 -7.07
N VAL A 62 1.47 11.34 -6.33
CA VAL A 62 0.86 10.11 -6.86
C VAL A 62 -0.64 10.31 -6.91
N ARG A 63 -1.20 10.33 -8.13
CA ARG A 63 -2.66 10.46 -8.35
C ARG A 63 -3.28 11.61 -7.55
N GLY A 64 -2.57 12.74 -7.47
CA GLY A 64 -2.99 13.93 -6.73
C GLY A 64 -2.73 13.88 -5.21
N VAL A 65 -2.14 12.81 -4.69
CA VAL A 65 -1.74 12.68 -3.28
C VAL A 65 -0.29 13.12 -3.12
N ASN A 66 -0.08 14.11 -2.25
CA ASN A 66 1.26 14.55 -1.86
C ASN A 66 1.98 13.46 -1.04
N PRO A 67 3.31 13.34 -1.19
CA PRO A 67 4.09 12.44 -0.38
C PRO A 67 4.35 13.03 1.02
N ALA A 68 4.82 12.17 1.92
CA ALA A 68 5.28 12.46 3.24
C ALA A 68 6.57 13.25 3.15
N GLY A 69 6.79 14.09 4.17
CA GLY A 69 7.99 14.92 4.25
C GLY A 69 9.31 14.17 4.34
N GLN A 70 9.29 12.86 4.64
CA GLN A 70 10.48 12.05 4.84
C GLN A 70 10.44 10.78 3.98
N ILE A 71 11.61 10.21 3.70
CA ILE A 71 11.73 8.91 3.01
C ILE A 71 11.26 7.81 3.96
N TRP A 72 10.46 6.87 3.45
CA TRP A 72 10.01 5.68 4.17
C TRP A 72 10.30 4.43 3.37
N VAL A 73 10.52 3.32 4.09
CA VAL A 73 10.61 1.98 3.52
C VAL A 73 9.63 1.06 4.23
N ILE A 74 9.24 -0.01 3.55
CA ILE A 74 8.45 -1.10 4.10
C ILE A 74 9.06 -2.41 3.64
N ASP A 75 9.06 -3.40 4.52
CA ASP A 75 9.59 -4.73 4.19
C ASP A 75 8.56 -5.56 3.42
N ASN A 76 7.31 -5.57 3.90
CA ASN A 76 6.25 -6.37 3.32
C ASN A 76 4.88 -5.74 3.51
N LEU A 77 3.98 -5.98 2.56
CA LEU A 77 2.59 -5.57 2.64
C LEU A 77 1.69 -6.63 2.00
N ASP A 78 0.60 -6.93 2.68
CA ASP A 78 -0.48 -7.76 2.18
C ASP A 78 -1.79 -7.04 2.43
N ALA A 79 -2.49 -6.68 1.36
CA ALA A 79 -3.76 -6.01 1.46
C ALA A 79 -4.83 -6.67 0.61
N LYS A 80 -6.04 -6.69 1.15
CA LYS A 80 -7.24 -7.20 0.49
C LYS A 80 -8.35 -6.19 0.67
N VAL A 81 -8.97 -5.78 -0.44
CA VAL A 81 -10.17 -4.94 -0.44
C VAL A 81 -11.32 -5.76 -1.02
N LYS A 82 -12.47 -5.72 -0.36
CA LYS A 82 -13.70 -6.35 -0.82
C LYS A 82 -14.62 -5.35 -1.54
N THR A 83 -15.56 -5.87 -2.32
CA THR A 83 -16.52 -5.06 -3.08
C THR A 83 -17.48 -4.25 -2.21
N ASN A 84 -17.69 -4.67 -0.96
CA ASN A 84 -18.49 -3.94 0.03
C ASN A 84 -17.71 -2.84 0.76
N GLY A 85 -16.42 -2.67 0.46
CA GLY A 85 -15.56 -1.68 1.11
C GLY A 85 -14.72 -2.22 2.26
N ASP A 86 -14.96 -3.45 2.75
CA ASP A 86 -14.12 -4.04 3.79
C ASP A 86 -12.68 -4.12 3.30
N ILE A 87 -11.74 -3.67 4.11
CA ILE A 87 -10.32 -3.71 3.82
C ILE A 87 -9.56 -4.33 4.99
N LYS A 88 -8.66 -5.24 4.65
CA LYS A 88 -7.64 -5.76 5.56
C LYS A 88 -6.27 -5.45 4.99
N VAL A 89 -5.42 -4.78 5.75
CA VAL A 89 -4.02 -4.50 5.41
C VAL A 89 -3.13 -5.00 6.53
N LYS A 90 -2.11 -5.77 6.18
CA LYS A 90 -1.02 -6.16 7.07
C LYS A 90 0.28 -5.60 6.49
N GLY A 91 0.87 -4.66 7.20
CA GLY A 91 2.16 -4.09 6.85
C GLY A 91 3.23 -4.48 7.86
N GLN A 92 4.44 -4.72 7.36
CA GLN A 92 5.59 -5.09 8.19
C GLN A 92 6.76 -4.16 7.92
N GLY A 93 7.41 -3.71 8.99
CA GLY A 93 8.64 -2.92 8.88
C GLY A 93 8.48 -1.54 8.25
N LEU A 94 7.33 -0.87 8.43
CA LEU A 94 7.15 0.50 7.93
C LEU A 94 7.90 1.51 8.81
N ILE A 95 9.06 1.96 8.33
CA ILE A 95 9.97 2.82 9.10
C ILE A 95 10.55 3.96 8.26
N LEU A 96 10.99 5.01 8.96
CA LEU A 96 11.70 6.13 8.36
C LEU A 96 13.03 5.65 7.77
N ALA A 97 13.32 6.03 6.53
CA ALA A 97 14.57 5.73 5.84
C ALA A 97 15.50 6.95 5.74
N GLY A 98 15.14 8.08 6.35
CA GLY A 98 16.03 9.24 6.44
C GLY A 98 15.71 10.17 7.60
N GLY A 99 16.55 11.19 7.75
CA GLY A 99 16.52 12.10 8.89
C GLY A 99 17.06 11.46 10.18
N ASN A 100 17.01 12.19 11.29
CA ASN A 100 17.59 11.75 12.57
C ASN A 100 16.86 10.55 13.20
N ASN A 101 15.65 10.24 12.73
CA ASN A 101 14.83 9.12 13.21
C ASN A 101 14.85 7.92 12.24
N ALA A 102 15.79 7.87 11.30
CA ALA A 102 15.93 6.73 10.40
C ALA A 102 16.03 5.39 11.17
N GLY A 103 15.39 4.35 10.65
CA GLY A 103 15.29 3.04 11.27
C GLY A 103 14.17 2.91 12.30
N ARG A 104 13.27 3.90 12.43
CA ARG A 104 12.21 3.92 13.46
C ARG A 104 10.83 4.24 12.87
N ALA A 105 9.79 3.69 13.49
CA ALA A 105 8.39 4.03 13.18
C ALA A 105 7.95 5.40 13.71
N ALA A 106 8.70 5.96 14.67
CA ALA A 106 8.52 7.31 15.23
C ALA A 106 7.09 7.63 15.74
N GLY A 107 6.37 6.64 16.28
CA GLY A 107 5.04 6.83 16.86
C GLY A 107 3.98 7.32 15.87
N GLN A 108 4.16 7.03 14.57
CA GLN A 108 3.20 7.45 13.54
C GLN A 108 1.95 6.56 13.56
N SER A 109 0.88 7.06 12.92
CA SER A 109 -0.34 6.30 12.66
C SER A 109 -0.66 6.34 11.18
N VAL A 110 -1.21 5.25 10.65
CA VAL A 110 -1.46 5.10 9.22
C VAL A 110 -2.90 4.72 8.90
N PHE A 111 -3.39 5.17 7.77
CA PHE A 111 -4.69 4.80 7.22
C PHE A 111 -4.55 4.43 5.74
N ALA A 112 -5.55 3.77 5.17
CA ALA A 112 -5.52 3.32 3.79
C ALA A 112 -6.39 4.23 2.89
N THR A 113 -5.91 4.52 1.69
CA THR A 113 -6.66 5.19 0.63
C THR A 113 -6.59 4.37 -0.65
N LEU A 114 -7.75 4.01 -1.21
CA LEU A 114 -7.89 3.38 -2.50
C LEU A 114 -8.29 4.40 -3.58
N ILE A 115 -7.59 4.36 -4.70
CA ILE A 115 -7.90 5.13 -5.91
C ILE A 115 -8.06 4.13 -7.06
N CYS A 116 -9.14 4.26 -7.83
CA CYS A 116 -9.48 3.30 -8.90
C CYS A 116 -9.26 3.86 -10.31
N GLU A 117 -9.04 5.17 -10.41
CA GLU A 117 -8.99 5.91 -11.67
C GLU A 117 -7.57 5.90 -12.25
N ALA A 118 -7.47 5.57 -13.54
CA ALA A 118 -6.20 5.57 -14.27
C ALA A 118 -5.75 7.00 -14.66
N ALA A 119 -6.68 7.95 -14.72
CA ALA A 119 -6.44 9.34 -15.09
C ALA A 119 -7.32 10.26 -14.22
N ALA A 120 -6.94 11.53 -14.16
CA ALA A 120 -7.69 12.53 -13.42
C ALA A 120 -9.13 12.71 -14.00
N PRO A 121 -10.13 13.05 -13.17
CA PRO A 121 -10.03 13.29 -11.73
C PRO A 121 -9.87 12.00 -10.91
N PHE A 122 -9.05 12.07 -9.86
CA PHE A 122 -8.83 10.94 -8.94
C PHE A 122 -9.76 11.06 -7.74
N THR A 123 -10.45 9.97 -7.39
CA THR A 123 -11.32 9.91 -6.21
C THR A 123 -10.64 9.08 -5.12
N GLN A 124 -10.28 9.74 -4.01
CA GLN A 124 -9.68 9.09 -2.85
C GLN A 124 -10.76 8.46 -1.98
N ARG A 125 -10.71 7.15 -1.81
CA ARG A 125 -11.63 6.40 -0.94
C ARG A 125 -10.83 5.89 0.25
N SER A 126 -11.07 6.45 1.43
CA SER A 126 -10.20 6.20 2.59
C SER A 126 -10.91 5.44 3.69
N THR A 127 -10.12 4.75 4.51
CA THR A 127 -10.53 4.28 5.84
C THR A 127 -10.55 5.45 6.83
N ASN A 128 -10.80 5.19 8.12
CA ASN A 128 -10.80 6.23 9.14
C ASN A 128 -9.48 7.03 9.15
N PRO A 129 -9.51 8.37 8.93
CA PRO A 129 -8.29 9.19 8.90
C PRO A 129 -7.54 9.27 10.24
N ALA A 130 -8.15 8.88 11.35
CA ALA A 130 -7.45 8.74 12.63
C ALA A 130 -6.32 7.69 12.55
N GLY A 131 -6.48 6.70 11.66
CA GLY A 131 -5.50 5.66 11.40
C GLY A 131 -5.30 4.68 12.56
N VAL A 132 -4.41 3.73 12.31
CA VAL A 132 -3.92 2.76 13.29
C VAL A 132 -2.47 3.08 13.66
N PRO A 133 -2.08 3.00 14.94
CA PRO A 133 -0.70 3.26 15.33
C PRO A 133 0.25 2.20 14.79
N LEU A 134 1.45 2.61 14.39
CA LEU A 134 2.53 1.69 14.09
C LEU A 134 3.10 1.13 15.39
N ALA A 135 3.43 -0.16 15.38
CA ALA A 135 4.29 -0.75 16.42
C ALA A 135 5.72 -0.19 16.32
N ASP A 136 6.53 -0.40 17.36
CA ASP A 136 7.91 0.11 17.41
C ASP A 136 8.79 -0.38 16.25
N ASN A 137 8.53 -1.60 15.76
CA ASN A 137 9.19 -2.20 14.61
C ASN A 137 8.59 -1.77 13.26
N GLY A 138 7.56 -0.92 13.24
CA GLY A 138 6.88 -0.45 12.04
C GLY A 138 5.76 -1.36 11.53
N ASP A 139 5.39 -2.40 12.28
CA ASP A 139 4.28 -3.26 11.90
C ASP A 139 2.93 -2.59 12.16
N PHE A 140 1.93 -2.91 11.34
CA PHE A 140 0.57 -2.43 11.52
C PHE A 140 -0.47 -3.35 10.88
N GLU A 141 -1.68 -3.29 11.41
CA GLU A 141 -2.85 -3.97 10.85
C GLU A 141 -4.01 -2.97 10.75
N ILE A 142 -4.57 -2.82 9.55
CA ILE A 142 -5.81 -2.07 9.32
C ILE A 142 -6.89 -3.11 9.03
N ASP A 143 -7.90 -3.18 9.87
CA ASP A 143 -9.14 -3.94 9.64
C ASP A 143 -10.29 -2.92 9.75
N ASP A 144 -10.67 -2.34 8.62
CA ASP A 144 -11.58 -1.20 8.56
C ASP A 144 -12.43 -1.27 7.29
N VAL A 145 -13.27 -0.26 7.06
CA VAL A 145 -14.11 -0.11 5.89
C VAL A 145 -13.73 1.17 5.15
N ILE A 146 -13.56 1.07 3.84
CA ILE A 146 -13.41 2.22 2.96
C ILE A 146 -14.77 2.95 2.87
N ASP A 147 -14.77 4.27 3.00
CA ASP A 147 -15.99 5.07 2.80
C ASP A 147 -16.45 5.07 1.33
N LEU A 148 -17.28 4.09 1.00
CA LEU A 148 -17.94 3.97 -0.30
C LEU A 148 -19.31 4.66 -0.35
N ILE A 149 -19.79 5.18 0.78
CA ILE A 149 -21.07 5.90 0.86
C ILE A 149 -20.87 7.30 0.28
N THR A 150 -19.83 8.00 0.74
CA THR A 150 -19.50 9.34 0.25
C THR A 150 -18.73 9.29 -1.08
N SER A 151 -17.94 8.25 -1.29
CA SER A 151 -17.08 8.08 -2.48
C SER A 151 -17.28 6.72 -3.16
N PRO A 152 -18.36 6.54 -3.93
CA PRO A 152 -18.69 5.24 -4.52
C PRO A 152 -17.63 4.74 -5.50
N LEU A 153 -17.60 3.42 -5.70
CA LEU A 153 -16.78 2.80 -6.75
C LEU A 153 -17.31 3.18 -8.15
N PRO A 154 -16.43 3.26 -9.16
CA PRO A 154 -16.87 3.45 -10.55
C PRO A 154 -17.75 2.29 -11.01
N ALA A 155 -18.64 2.53 -11.99
CA ALA A 155 -19.60 1.52 -12.49
C ALA A 155 -18.95 0.24 -13.06
N GLY A 156 -17.67 0.31 -13.46
CA GLY A 156 -16.87 -0.85 -13.91
C GLY A 156 -15.99 -1.47 -12.82
N GLY A 157 -16.18 -1.11 -11.55
CA GLY A 157 -15.29 -1.50 -10.46
C GLY A 157 -13.97 -0.73 -10.47
N CYS A 158 -12.91 -1.37 -9.95
CA CYS A 158 -11.60 -0.73 -9.77
C CYS A 158 -10.63 -1.14 -10.90
N ALA A 159 -10.74 -0.47 -12.05
CA ALA A 159 -9.99 -0.85 -13.25
C ALA A 159 -8.47 -0.57 -13.16
N SER A 160 -8.06 0.43 -12.38
CA SER A 160 -6.65 0.73 -12.13
C SER A 160 -6.43 0.94 -10.64
N PRO A 161 -6.36 -0.14 -9.85
CA PRO A 161 -6.32 -0.02 -8.41
C PRO A 161 -4.97 0.51 -7.92
N MET A 162 -5.01 1.50 -7.04
CA MET A 162 -3.85 2.02 -6.34
C MET A 162 -4.20 2.21 -4.87
N LEU A 163 -3.60 1.36 -4.04
CA LEU A 163 -3.71 1.45 -2.59
C LEU A 163 -2.53 2.24 -2.05
N LEU A 164 -2.85 3.28 -1.28
CA LEU A 164 -1.91 4.14 -0.58
C LEU A 164 -2.04 3.90 0.92
N ILE A 165 -0.92 3.71 1.61
CA ILE A 165 -0.85 3.74 3.08
C ILE A 165 -0.31 5.11 3.46
N ARG A 166 -1.13 5.89 4.16
CA ARG A 166 -0.94 7.32 4.39
C ARG A 166 -0.79 7.62 5.86
N ASN A 167 0.02 8.60 6.20
CA ASN A 167 0.20 9.02 7.59
C ASN A 167 -0.99 9.89 8.04
N ALA A 168 -1.63 9.52 9.15
CA ALA A 168 -2.74 10.25 9.76
C ALA A 168 -2.36 11.68 10.19
N MET A 169 -1.09 11.91 10.52
CA MET A 169 -0.57 13.19 11.02
C MET A 169 -0.12 14.15 9.92
N GLY A 170 -0.39 13.84 8.64
CA GLY A 170 -0.44 14.82 7.55
C GLY A 170 0.82 15.67 7.30
N GLN A 171 2.02 15.19 7.64
CA GLN A 171 3.28 15.93 7.45
C GLN A 171 3.65 16.01 5.95
N THR A 172 2.91 16.83 5.21
CA THR A 172 3.19 17.24 3.84
C THR A 172 4.27 18.32 3.85
N TRP A 173 5.55 17.91 3.96
CA TRP A 173 6.66 18.87 4.05
C TRP A 173 7.20 19.33 2.69
N CYS A 174 6.85 18.67 1.59
CA CYS A 174 7.34 19.05 0.27
C CYS A 174 6.53 20.19 -0.35
N GLN A 175 6.51 21.35 0.31
CA GLN A 175 6.24 22.61 -0.38
C GLN A 175 7.57 23.26 -0.79
N PRO A 176 7.69 23.78 -2.03
CA PRO A 176 8.81 24.62 -2.39
C PRO A 176 8.70 25.92 -1.58
N ARG A 177 9.37 25.99 -0.43
CA ARG A 177 9.65 27.29 0.20
C ARG A 177 10.62 28.00 -0.73
N SER A 178 10.16 29.06 -1.39
CA SER A 178 11.05 30.10 -1.89
C SER A 178 12.01 30.45 -0.74
N HIS A 179 13.32 30.41 -1.00
CA HIS A 179 14.43 30.66 -0.08
C HIS A 179 14.89 29.47 0.80
N ALA A 180 15.54 28.48 0.17
CA ALA A 180 16.64 27.76 0.81
C ALA A 180 17.87 27.83 -0.11
N SER A 181 18.74 28.80 0.12
CA SER A 181 20.03 28.90 -0.56
C SER A 181 20.93 27.76 -0.06
N TRP A 182 20.95 26.65 -0.80
CA TRP A 182 21.97 25.62 -0.64
C TRP A 182 23.26 26.11 -1.30
N GLN A 183 24.27 26.47 -0.49
CA GLN A 183 25.63 26.67 -1.00
C GLN A 183 26.26 25.28 -1.26
N PRO A 184 26.75 25.01 -2.48
CA PRO A 184 27.41 23.74 -2.77
C PRO A 184 28.75 23.67 -2.02
N SER A 185 28.95 22.63 -1.21
CA SER A 185 30.30 22.23 -0.78
C SER A 185 30.99 21.44 -1.89
N PRO A 186 32.31 21.61 -2.10
CA PRO A 186 33.04 21.02 -3.21
C PRO A 186 33.41 19.58 -2.90
N ALA A 187 32.45 18.66 -3.04
CA ALA A 187 32.76 17.24 -3.14
C ALA A 187 31.67 16.59 -4.00
N GLY A 188 32.05 16.20 -5.21
CA GLY A 188 31.18 15.45 -6.11
C GLY A 188 30.83 14.11 -5.49
N ALA A 189 29.66 14.03 -4.85
CA ALA A 189 29.05 12.77 -4.47
C ALA A 189 27.99 12.41 -5.51
N LEU A 190 28.39 11.58 -6.47
CA LEU A 190 27.44 10.83 -7.30
C LEU A 190 26.68 9.87 -6.39
N LEU A 191 25.45 10.22 -6.01
CA LEU A 191 24.55 9.27 -5.37
C LEU A 191 24.11 8.25 -6.42
N ARG A 192 24.73 7.07 -6.36
CA ARG A 192 24.33 5.89 -7.13
C ARG A 192 22.99 5.40 -6.56
N LEU A 193 21.89 5.69 -7.27
CA LEU A 193 20.61 5.02 -7.03
C LEU A 193 20.80 3.54 -7.38
N GLU A 194 21.09 2.71 -6.38
CA GLU A 194 21.01 1.27 -6.57
C GLU A 194 19.55 0.89 -6.83
N SER A 195 19.34 0.14 -7.92
CA SER A 195 18.02 -0.30 -8.36
C SER A 195 17.27 -0.98 -7.22
N ILE A 196 16.04 -0.53 -6.94
CA ILE A 196 15.09 -1.27 -6.10
C ILE A 196 14.89 -2.64 -6.76
N LYS A 197 15.41 -3.70 -6.14
CA LYS A 197 15.23 -5.07 -6.63
C LYS A 197 13.77 -5.48 -6.40
N PHE A 198 13.01 -5.56 -7.49
CA PHE A 198 11.64 -6.03 -7.47
C PHE A 198 11.60 -7.56 -7.60
N ASN A 199 11.47 -8.27 -6.48
CA ASN A 199 11.27 -9.72 -6.50
C ASN A 199 9.85 -10.05 -6.99
N GLY A 200 9.74 -10.58 -8.22
CA GLY A 200 8.79 -11.62 -8.62
C GLY A 200 7.29 -11.34 -8.69
N VAL A 201 6.79 -10.13 -8.41
CA VAL A 201 5.36 -9.78 -8.52
C VAL A 201 5.17 -8.73 -9.62
N ALA A 202 4.16 -8.89 -10.47
CA ALA A 202 3.85 -7.92 -11.53
C ALA A 202 3.64 -6.52 -10.93
N ALA A 203 4.19 -5.48 -11.57
CA ALA A 203 4.18 -4.11 -11.05
C ALA A 203 2.77 -3.54 -10.77
N GLN A 204 1.74 -4.14 -11.38
CA GLN A 204 0.34 -3.73 -11.31
C GLN A 204 -0.40 -4.28 -10.08
N ASP A 205 0.18 -5.27 -9.38
CA ASP A 205 -0.41 -5.94 -8.21
C ASP A 205 0.19 -5.47 -6.88
N ARG A 206 0.91 -4.34 -6.88
CA ARG A 206 1.62 -3.80 -5.72
C ARG A 206 0.91 -2.58 -5.16
N ALA A 207 0.78 -2.52 -3.83
CA ALA A 207 0.35 -1.29 -3.18
C ALA A 207 1.50 -0.29 -3.25
N LEU A 208 1.19 0.94 -3.61
CA LEU A 208 2.17 2.01 -3.58
C LEU A 208 2.02 2.70 -2.23
N ILE A 209 3.00 2.60 -1.35
CA ILE A 209 2.94 3.36 -0.11
C ILE A 209 3.32 4.78 -0.45
N VAL A 210 2.30 5.63 -0.44
CA VAL A 210 2.45 7.07 -0.49
C VAL A 210 2.01 7.53 0.88
N LEU A 211 2.96 7.46 1.83
CA LEU A 211 2.84 8.28 3.03
C LEU A 211 2.89 9.72 2.61
#